data_AF-A0A7Z0KD48-F1
#
_entry.id   AF-A0A7Z0KD48-F1
#
_cell.length_a   1.000
_cell.length_b   1.000
_cell.length_c   1.000
_cell.angle_alpha   90.00
_cell.angle_beta   90.00
_cell.angle_gamma   90.00
#
_symmetry.space_group_name_H-M   'P 1'
#
loop_
_entity.id
_entity.type
_entity.pdbx_description
1 polymer ?
#
loop_
_entity_poly.entity_id
_entity_poly.type
_entity_poly.pdbx_seq_one_letter_code
_entity_poly.pdbx_strand_id
1 'polypeptide(L)'
;MPTLITADELHALLCSPVPPTVLDVRWRLDRPDGRQDHRAGHIPGAVFVDLDHELSAHGRPAAQGRHPLPDRATLQQAARRWGLRPGTTVVVHDDLQNLAAARAWWLLRRAGVQDVRVLDGALEAWRRAGLPLETGEVAPEPSTILLEDPLREPDGVPSAASVDRETVRRLSADLQTGRPAAGVLLDVRAPERFTGEHEPVDPRAGHIPGAVNLPTAGNVDDAGRFLPAEELRSRLHSAGAEEHRPVISYCGSGVNAAHATLAAHLAGFEAALYPGSFSQWAQDPELEVEVGS
;
A
#
# COMPACT_ATOMS: atom_id res chain seq x y z
N MET A 1 -12.83 -1.17 -13.96
CA MET A 1 -11.66 -1.84 -14.58
C MET A 1 -11.02 -2.73 -13.51
N PRO A 2 -10.41 -3.87 -13.87
CA PRO A 2 -9.79 -4.75 -12.87
C PRO A 2 -8.60 -4.04 -12.21
N THR A 3 -8.50 -4.15 -10.89
CA THR A 3 -7.39 -3.58 -10.11
C THR A 3 -6.11 -4.41 -10.26
N LEU A 4 -6.23 -5.71 -10.52
CA LEU A 4 -5.11 -6.58 -10.80
C LEU A 4 -4.93 -6.74 -12.32
N ILE A 5 -3.68 -6.95 -12.74
CA ILE A 5 -3.32 -7.31 -14.11
C ILE A 5 -2.33 -8.47 -14.06
N THR A 6 -2.52 -9.45 -14.93
CA THR A 6 -1.57 -10.58 -15.07
C THR A 6 -0.36 -10.19 -15.90
N ALA A 7 0.70 -10.99 -15.84
CA ALA A 7 1.91 -10.77 -16.64
C ALA A 7 1.63 -10.77 -18.15
N ASP A 8 0.81 -11.71 -18.63
CA ASP A 8 0.45 -11.82 -20.05
C ASP A 8 -0.40 -10.64 -20.52
N GLU A 9 -1.36 -10.19 -19.70
CA GLU A 9 -2.16 -8.99 -19.99
C GLU A 9 -1.30 -7.73 -20.03
N LEU A 10 -0.35 -7.58 -19.09
CA LEU A 10 0.59 -6.47 -19.10
C LEU A 10 1.48 -6.50 -20.35
N HIS A 11 1.99 -7.67 -20.72
CA HIS A 11 2.78 -7.82 -21.93
C HIS A 11 2.00 -7.42 -23.19
N ALA A 12 0.76 -7.90 -23.33
CA ALA A 12 -0.11 -7.51 -24.43
C ALA A 12 -0.38 -5.98 -24.43
N LEU A 13 -0.57 -5.38 -23.26
CA LEU A 13 -0.82 -3.94 -23.13
C LEU A 13 0.41 -3.11 -23.51
N LEU A 14 1.61 -3.56 -23.17
CA LEU A 14 2.89 -2.94 -23.57
C LEU A 14 3.08 -2.95 -25.10
N CYS A 15 2.52 -3.93 -25.80
CA CYS A 15 2.55 -4.01 -27.26
C CYS A 15 1.41 -3.22 -27.94
N SER A 16 0.53 -2.57 -27.18
CA SER A 16 -0.58 -1.80 -27.74
C SER A 16 -0.14 -0.43 -28.27
N PRO A 17 -0.95 0.23 -29.12
CA PRO A 17 -0.65 1.58 -29.61
C PRO A 17 -0.53 2.65 -28.50
N VAL A 18 -1.10 2.40 -27.33
CA VAL A 18 -1.07 3.28 -26.16
C VAL A 18 -0.59 2.45 -24.97
N PRO A 19 0.72 2.20 -24.85
CA PRO A 19 1.26 1.37 -23.77
C PRO A 19 1.02 2.02 -22.39
N PRO A 20 0.97 1.21 -21.32
CA PRO A 20 0.79 1.71 -19.97
C PRO A 20 2.07 2.38 -19.47
N THR A 21 1.96 3.23 -18.47
CA THR A 21 3.12 3.61 -17.66
C THR A 21 3.35 2.54 -16.60
N VAL A 22 4.53 1.89 -16.60
CA VAL A 22 4.88 0.87 -15.62
C VAL A 22 5.78 1.49 -14.55
N LEU A 23 5.44 1.30 -13.28
CA LEU A 23 6.18 1.80 -12.12
C LEU A 23 6.74 0.64 -11.30
N ASP A 24 8.05 0.68 -11.07
CA ASP A 24 8.80 -0.32 -10.32
C ASP A 24 9.15 0.23 -8.94
N VAL A 25 8.46 -0.27 -7.90
CA VAL A 25 8.51 0.24 -6.53
C VAL A 25 9.25 -0.74 -5.62
N ARG A 26 10.42 -1.23 -6.05
CA ARG A 26 11.25 -2.12 -5.24
C ARG A 26 11.79 -1.42 -4.00
N TRP A 27 11.23 -1.77 -2.85
CA TRP A 27 11.62 -1.29 -1.53
C TRP A 27 11.38 -2.37 -0.48
N ARG A 28 12.32 -2.53 0.45
CA ARG A 28 12.20 -3.42 1.61
C ARG A 28 12.77 -2.72 2.84
N LEU A 29 12.28 -3.07 4.03
CA LEU A 29 12.76 -2.45 5.26
C LEU A 29 14.28 -2.67 5.48
N ASP A 30 14.79 -3.84 5.12
CA ASP A 30 16.20 -4.22 5.21
C ASP A 30 17.03 -3.82 3.97
N ARG A 31 16.36 -3.52 2.85
CA ARG A 31 16.96 -3.07 1.60
C ARG A 31 16.07 -1.99 0.95
N PRO A 32 16.11 -0.74 1.45
CA PRO A 32 15.17 0.30 1.02
C PRO A 32 15.46 0.83 -0.39
N ASP A 33 16.72 0.84 -0.83
CA ASP A 33 17.08 1.28 -2.18
C ASP A 33 17.12 0.11 -3.17
N GLY A 34 16.03 -0.05 -3.94
CA GLY A 34 15.91 -1.04 -5.02
C GLY A 34 16.47 -0.59 -6.38
N ARG A 35 17.11 0.59 -6.47
CA ARG A 35 17.51 1.18 -7.77
C ARG A 35 18.52 0.33 -8.53
N GLN A 36 19.45 -0.31 -7.81
CA GLN A 36 20.42 -1.20 -8.44
C GLN A 36 19.74 -2.46 -8.99
N ASP A 37 18.81 -3.05 -8.24
CA ASP A 37 18.04 -4.23 -8.65
C ASP A 37 17.17 -3.91 -9.88
N HIS A 38 16.56 -2.72 -9.92
CA HIS A 38 15.87 -2.21 -11.10
C HIS A 38 16.80 -2.11 -12.31
N ARG A 39 17.94 -1.41 -12.19
CA ARG A 39 18.90 -1.24 -13.29
C ARG A 39 19.45 -2.57 -13.82
N ALA A 40 19.57 -3.57 -12.95
CA ALA A 40 20.03 -4.91 -13.31
C ALA A 40 18.99 -5.72 -14.10
N GLY A 41 17.70 -5.37 -13.99
CA GLY A 41 16.63 -6.06 -14.72
C GLY A 41 15.23 -5.61 -14.26
N HIS A 42 14.44 -5.06 -15.18
CA HIS A 42 13.07 -4.59 -14.94
C HIS A 42 12.13 -4.90 -16.11
N ILE A 43 10.83 -4.77 -15.90
CA ILE A 43 9.82 -4.92 -16.96
C ILE A 43 10.07 -3.83 -18.02
N PRO A 44 9.98 -4.12 -19.33
CA PRO A 44 10.27 -3.15 -20.38
C PRO A 44 9.58 -1.79 -20.19
N GLY A 45 10.35 -0.71 -20.24
CA GLY A 45 9.87 0.66 -20.03
C GLY A 45 9.42 1.01 -18.61
N ALA A 46 9.62 0.12 -17.62
CA ALA A 46 9.28 0.42 -16.22
C ALA A 46 10.17 1.53 -15.66
N VAL A 47 9.57 2.47 -14.93
CA VAL A 47 10.26 3.57 -14.27
C VAL A 47 10.46 3.23 -12.80
N PHE A 48 11.69 3.33 -12.31
CA PHE A 48 11.96 3.17 -10.88
C PHE A 48 11.31 4.29 -10.07
N VAL A 49 10.60 3.91 -9.01
CA VAL A 49 9.97 4.82 -8.05
C VAL A 49 10.62 4.65 -6.69
N ASP A 50 11.19 5.73 -6.17
CA ASP A 50 11.81 5.74 -4.85
C ASP A 50 10.74 5.91 -3.77
N LEU A 51 10.42 4.84 -3.04
CA LEU A 51 9.34 4.88 -2.04
C LEU A 51 9.61 5.90 -0.93
N ASP A 52 10.87 5.98 -0.47
CA ASP A 52 11.25 6.89 0.60
C ASP A 52 11.22 8.34 0.10
N HIS A 53 11.57 8.58 -1.17
CA HIS A 53 11.71 9.95 -1.67
C HIS A 53 10.52 10.52 -2.43
N GLU A 54 9.69 9.66 -3.01
CA GLU A 54 8.64 10.07 -3.94
C GLU A 54 7.26 9.61 -3.50
N LEU A 55 7.17 8.58 -2.65
CA LEU A 55 5.93 8.10 -2.04
C LEU A 55 5.83 8.41 -0.55
N SER A 56 6.76 9.20 -0.01
CA SER A 56 6.83 9.59 1.40
C SER A 56 7.34 11.04 1.52
N ALA A 57 6.91 11.75 2.56
CA ALA A 57 7.45 13.08 2.86
C ALA A 57 8.76 12.99 3.66
N HIS A 58 9.65 13.97 3.44
CA HIS A 58 10.90 14.11 4.19
C HIS A 58 10.82 15.14 5.30
N GLY A 59 11.68 14.97 6.31
CA GLY A 59 12.05 16.06 7.21
C GLY A 59 10.99 16.50 8.22
N ARG A 60 9.98 15.68 8.52
CA ARG A 60 9.01 15.94 9.60
C ARG A 60 9.16 14.91 10.75
N PRO A 61 8.99 15.34 12.02
CA PRO A 61 9.46 14.60 13.20
C PRO A 61 8.80 13.23 13.35
N ALA A 62 9.40 12.36 14.18
CA ALA A 62 8.87 11.06 14.58
C ALA A 62 7.34 11.05 14.87
N ALA A 63 6.78 12.18 15.28
CA ALA A 63 5.36 12.46 15.46
C ALA A 63 4.44 12.23 14.22
N GLN A 64 4.98 12.01 13.01
CA GLN A 64 4.19 11.69 11.81
C GLN A 64 4.35 10.24 11.32
N GLY A 65 5.13 9.43 12.05
CA GLY A 65 5.52 8.09 11.63
C GLY A 65 6.71 8.10 10.66
N ARG A 66 7.19 6.90 10.30
CA ARG A 66 8.41 6.75 9.47
C ARG A 66 8.23 7.04 7.98
N HIS A 67 7.04 6.81 7.44
CA HIS A 67 6.74 7.08 6.02
C HIS A 67 5.50 7.96 5.90
N PRO A 68 5.58 9.22 6.38
CA PRO A 68 4.47 10.15 6.29
C PRO A 68 4.06 10.37 4.83
N LEU A 69 2.80 10.70 4.60
CA LEU A 69 2.31 10.91 3.23
C LEU A 69 2.99 12.12 2.58
N PRO A 70 3.39 12.04 1.30
CA PRO A 70 3.83 13.22 0.56
C PRO A 70 2.66 14.19 0.41
N ASP A 71 2.96 15.49 0.39
CA ASP A 71 1.94 16.46 -0.04
C ASP A 71 1.64 16.30 -1.53
N ARG A 72 0.49 16.84 -1.95
CA ARG A 72 0.01 16.75 -3.34
C ARG A 72 1.03 17.30 -4.34
N ALA A 73 1.70 18.40 -4.02
CA ALA A 73 2.64 19.04 -4.92
C ALA A 73 3.85 18.14 -5.18
N THR A 74 4.37 17.51 -4.12
CA THR A 74 5.49 16.57 -4.16
C THR A 74 5.12 15.32 -4.98
N LEU A 75 3.97 14.70 -4.68
CA LEU A 75 3.51 13.53 -5.43
C LEU A 75 3.25 13.87 -6.90
N GLN A 76 2.68 15.05 -7.20
CA GLN A 76 2.44 15.49 -8.57
C GLN A 76 3.75 15.69 -9.35
N GLN A 77 4.78 16.26 -8.70
CA GLN A 77 6.09 16.39 -9.35
C GLN A 77 6.72 15.03 -9.64
N ALA A 78 6.58 14.06 -8.74
CA ALA A 78 7.03 12.69 -8.97
C ALA A 78 6.25 12.02 -10.11
N ALA A 79 4.91 12.08 -10.09
CA ALA A 79 4.06 11.56 -11.16
C ALA A 79 4.41 12.14 -12.55
N ARG A 80 4.78 13.42 -12.61
CA ARG A 80 5.26 14.04 -13.84
C ARG A 80 6.60 13.45 -14.29
N ARG A 81 7.57 13.27 -13.39
CA ARG A 81 8.87 12.64 -13.70
C ARG A 81 8.73 11.20 -14.16
N TRP A 82 7.77 10.46 -13.61
CA TRP A 82 7.45 9.11 -14.05
C TRP A 82 6.73 9.05 -15.39
N GLY A 83 6.36 10.20 -15.97
CA GLY A 83 5.73 10.28 -17.28
C GLY A 83 4.24 9.93 -17.29
N LEU A 84 3.54 9.92 -16.15
CA LEU A 84 2.11 9.59 -16.08
C LEU A 84 1.28 10.56 -16.92
N ARG A 85 0.36 10.07 -17.75
CA ARG A 85 -0.50 10.92 -18.59
C ARG A 85 -1.98 10.70 -18.27
N PRO A 86 -2.82 11.75 -18.35
CA PRO A 86 -4.27 11.59 -18.23
C PRO A 86 -4.80 10.55 -19.21
N GLY A 87 -5.68 9.66 -18.75
CA GLY A 87 -6.31 8.61 -19.57
C GLY A 87 -5.39 7.44 -19.95
N THR A 88 -4.15 7.40 -19.47
CA THR A 88 -3.24 6.25 -19.66
C THR A 88 -3.31 5.32 -18.45
N THR A 89 -3.31 4.01 -18.71
CA THR A 89 -3.22 3.00 -17.65
C THR A 89 -1.87 3.09 -16.95
N VAL A 90 -1.88 3.05 -15.61
CA VAL A 90 -0.68 2.93 -14.79
C VAL A 90 -0.63 1.53 -14.22
N VAL A 91 0.50 0.85 -14.33
CA VAL A 91 0.71 -0.47 -13.73
C VAL A 91 1.85 -0.37 -12.74
N VAL A 92 1.60 -0.69 -11.47
CA VAL A 92 2.61 -0.72 -10.41
C VAL A 92 3.02 -2.16 -10.11
N HIS A 93 4.30 -2.38 -9.82
CA HIS A 93 4.81 -3.65 -9.32
C HIS A 93 6.00 -3.43 -8.39
N ASP A 94 6.39 -4.47 -7.66
CA ASP A 94 7.67 -4.55 -6.96
C ASP A 94 8.28 -5.95 -7.19
N ASP A 95 9.15 -6.40 -6.29
CA ASP A 95 9.74 -7.74 -6.30
C ASP A 95 9.46 -8.53 -5.01
N LEU A 96 8.49 -8.08 -4.21
CA LEU A 96 8.16 -8.65 -2.91
C LEU A 96 6.65 -8.60 -2.69
N GLN A 97 5.92 -9.41 -3.46
CA GLN A 97 4.48 -9.67 -3.27
C GLN A 97 3.60 -8.40 -3.27
N ASN A 98 3.99 -7.36 -4.01
CA ASN A 98 3.26 -6.09 -4.10
C ASN A 98 3.15 -5.31 -2.77
N LEU A 99 3.99 -5.59 -1.78
CA LEU A 99 3.98 -4.88 -0.49
C LEU A 99 4.23 -3.36 -0.65
N ALA A 100 5.24 -2.98 -1.44
CA ALA A 100 5.60 -1.60 -1.68
C ALA A 100 4.81 -1.01 -2.85
N ALA A 101 4.56 -1.80 -3.90
CA ALA A 101 3.76 -1.39 -5.06
C ALA A 101 2.36 -0.93 -4.67
N ALA A 102 1.73 -1.61 -3.70
CA ALA A 102 0.41 -1.24 -3.20
C ALA A 102 0.36 0.19 -2.63
N ARG A 103 1.46 0.73 -2.10
CA ARG A 103 1.52 2.13 -1.64
C ARG A 103 1.41 3.10 -2.81
N ALA A 104 2.10 2.84 -3.92
CA ALA A 104 1.99 3.66 -5.12
C ALA A 104 0.57 3.59 -5.69
N TRP A 105 -0.02 2.39 -5.76
CA TRP A 105 -1.42 2.21 -6.16
C TRP A 105 -2.35 3.07 -5.29
N TRP A 106 -2.26 2.95 -3.97
CA TRP A 106 -3.12 3.64 -3.03
C TRP A 106 -2.99 5.18 -3.13
N LEU A 107 -1.76 5.70 -3.20
CA LEU A 107 -1.50 7.13 -3.37
C LEU A 107 -2.04 7.68 -4.69
N LEU A 108 -1.85 6.96 -5.80
CA LEU A 108 -2.33 7.39 -7.11
C LEU A 108 -3.85 7.36 -7.20
N ARG A 109 -4.50 6.34 -6.64
CA ARG A 109 -5.97 6.26 -6.55
C ARG A 109 -6.55 7.42 -5.73
N ARG A 110 -5.96 7.74 -4.58
CA ARG A 110 -6.30 8.93 -3.77
C ARG A 110 -6.12 10.25 -4.49
N ALA A 111 -5.13 10.30 -5.38
CA ALA A 111 -4.80 11.47 -6.17
C ALA A 111 -5.65 11.59 -7.44
N GLY A 112 -6.72 10.80 -7.58
CA GLY A 112 -7.67 10.87 -8.68
C GLY A 112 -7.25 10.11 -9.94
N VAL A 113 -6.15 9.34 -9.92
CA VAL A 113 -5.75 8.52 -11.09
C VAL A 113 -6.69 7.32 -11.21
N GLN A 114 -7.41 7.27 -12.34
CA GLN A 114 -8.56 6.36 -12.48
C GLN A 114 -8.17 4.91 -12.77
N ASP A 115 -7.22 4.68 -13.68
CA ASP A 115 -6.79 3.33 -14.08
C ASP A 115 -5.39 3.05 -13.55
N VAL A 116 -5.32 2.62 -12.28
CA VAL A 116 -4.09 2.15 -11.63
C VAL A 116 -4.26 0.68 -11.29
N ARG A 117 -3.41 -0.16 -11.88
CA ARG A 117 -3.43 -1.62 -11.71
C ARG A 117 -2.16 -2.10 -11.03
N VAL A 118 -2.24 -3.26 -10.38
CA VAL A 118 -1.12 -3.92 -9.73
C VAL A 118 -0.80 -5.21 -10.46
N LEU A 119 0.47 -5.43 -10.81
CA LEU A 119 0.90 -6.70 -11.42
C LEU A 119 0.77 -7.84 -10.41
N ASP A 120 -0.19 -8.72 -10.62
CA ASP A 120 -0.47 -9.81 -9.69
C ASP A 120 0.67 -10.84 -9.68
N GLY A 121 1.22 -11.12 -8.50
CA GLY A 121 2.45 -11.91 -8.35
C GLY A 121 3.75 -11.14 -8.59
N ALA A 122 3.67 -9.81 -8.76
CA ALA A 122 4.81 -8.89 -8.85
C ALA A 122 5.81 -9.27 -9.97
N LEU A 123 7.07 -8.83 -9.89
CA LEU A 123 8.11 -9.14 -10.89
C LEU A 123 8.35 -10.64 -11.08
N GLU A 124 8.14 -11.46 -10.05
CA GLU A 124 8.31 -12.92 -10.13
C GLU A 124 7.26 -13.57 -11.05
N ALA A 125 6.02 -13.06 -11.11
CA ALA A 125 5.05 -13.51 -12.09
C ALA A 125 5.49 -13.22 -13.53
N TRP A 126 6.05 -12.04 -13.78
CA TRP A 126 6.61 -11.67 -15.08
C TRP A 126 7.76 -12.60 -15.50
N ARG A 127 8.69 -12.86 -14.59
CA ARG A 127 9.82 -13.79 -14.81
C ARG A 127 9.35 -15.21 -15.08
N ARG A 128 8.37 -15.70 -14.31
CA ARG A 128 7.82 -17.05 -14.45
C ARG A 128 7.09 -17.25 -15.77
N ALA A 129 6.48 -16.19 -16.31
CA ALA A 129 5.90 -16.20 -17.64
C ALA A 129 6.96 -16.21 -18.77
N GLY A 130 8.25 -16.12 -18.46
CA GLY A 130 9.34 -16.13 -19.44
C GLY A 130 9.40 -14.86 -20.29
N LEU A 131 8.83 -13.75 -19.79
CA LEU A 131 8.76 -12.49 -20.50
C LEU A 131 10.08 -11.70 -20.40
N PRO A 132 10.42 -10.88 -21.41
CA PRO A 132 11.71 -10.19 -21.47
C PRO A 132 11.86 -9.15 -20.36
N LEU A 133 13.10 -8.92 -19.93
CA LEU A 133 13.48 -7.81 -19.05
C LEU A 133 14.38 -6.83 -19.82
N GLU A 134 14.28 -5.56 -19.46
CA GLU A 134 15.23 -4.51 -19.85
C GLU A 134 16.22 -4.22 -18.72
N THR A 135 17.33 -3.58 -19.07
CA THR A 135 18.39 -3.18 -18.14
C THR A 135 18.73 -1.71 -18.34
N GLY A 136 19.28 -1.07 -17.31
CA GLY A 136 19.63 0.35 -17.35
C GLY A 136 18.58 1.23 -16.66
N GLU A 137 18.62 2.53 -16.95
CA GLU A 137 17.72 3.50 -16.36
C GLU A 137 16.67 3.94 -17.38
N VAL A 138 15.41 4.01 -16.95
CA VAL A 138 14.31 4.52 -17.75
C VAL A 138 13.93 5.90 -17.26
N ALA A 139 14.14 6.91 -18.10
CA ALA A 139 13.79 8.30 -17.84
C ALA A 139 12.82 8.80 -18.93
N PRO A 140 11.50 8.70 -18.70
CA PRO A 140 10.53 9.17 -19.67
C PRO A 140 10.49 10.70 -19.72
N GLU A 141 9.94 11.24 -20.80
CA GLU A 141 9.64 12.67 -20.90
C GLU A 141 8.65 13.09 -19.81
N PRO A 142 8.98 14.11 -19.00
CA PRO A 142 8.09 14.57 -17.94
C PRO A 142 6.71 14.95 -18.48
N SER A 143 5.66 14.53 -17.76
CA SER A 143 4.30 14.82 -18.17
C SER A 143 3.77 16.14 -17.60
N THR A 144 2.54 16.48 -17.99
CA THR A 144 1.78 17.63 -17.46
C THR A 144 0.63 17.22 -16.55
N ILE A 145 0.61 15.97 -16.06
CA ILE A 145 -0.49 15.47 -15.22
C ILE A 145 -0.77 16.40 -14.03
N LEU A 146 -2.05 16.54 -13.73
CA LEU A 146 -2.56 17.22 -12.55
C LEU A 146 -3.21 16.17 -11.67
N LEU A 147 -2.73 16.08 -10.44
CA LEU A 147 -3.33 15.23 -9.42
C LEU A 147 -4.46 15.98 -8.72
N GLU A 148 -5.50 15.27 -8.33
CA GLU A 148 -6.63 15.84 -7.58
C GLU A 148 -6.26 16.07 -6.11
N ASP A 149 -7.06 16.87 -5.41
CA ASP A 149 -6.90 17.07 -3.98
C ASP A 149 -7.46 15.84 -3.24
N PRO A 150 -6.66 15.13 -2.42
CA PRO A 150 -7.10 13.94 -1.70
C PRO A 150 -8.22 14.20 -0.68
N LEU A 151 -8.63 15.47 -0.46
CA LEU A 151 -9.77 15.84 0.40
C LEU A 151 -11.11 15.91 -0.34
N ARG A 152 -11.11 15.86 -1.67
CA ARG A 152 -12.33 15.81 -2.46
C ARG A 152 -12.54 14.34 -2.78
N GLU A 153 -13.47 13.68 -2.09
CA GLU A 153 -14.00 12.39 -2.51
C GLU A 153 -15.11 12.69 -3.53
N PRO A 154 -14.87 12.63 -4.85
CA PRO A 154 -15.92 12.77 -5.84
C PRO A 154 -16.46 11.35 -6.06
N ASP A 155 -17.71 11.12 -5.67
CA ASP A 155 -18.51 9.98 -6.11
C ASP A 155 -18.04 8.57 -5.67
N GLY A 156 -17.75 8.40 -4.38
CA GLY A 156 -17.94 7.12 -3.70
C GLY A 156 -17.12 5.94 -4.22
N VAL A 157 -15.79 6.01 -4.11
CA VAL A 157 -14.94 4.81 -4.17
C VAL A 157 -14.19 4.65 -2.83
N PRO A 158 -14.73 3.86 -1.89
CA PRO A 158 -14.19 3.66 -0.54
C PRO A 158 -12.83 2.95 -0.44
N SER A 159 -12.08 2.82 -1.54
CA SER A 159 -10.89 1.94 -1.62
C SER A 159 -9.56 2.63 -1.29
N ALA A 160 -9.57 3.94 -1.07
CA ALA A 160 -8.35 4.74 -0.94
C ALA A 160 -8.38 5.72 0.26
N ALA A 161 -9.34 5.54 1.17
CA ALA A 161 -9.49 6.42 2.32
C ALA A 161 -8.26 6.40 3.25
N SER A 162 -7.97 7.53 3.89
CA SER A 162 -7.01 7.60 5.01
C SER A 162 -7.73 8.02 6.25
N VAL A 163 -7.34 7.46 7.37
CA VAL A 163 -7.73 7.94 8.69
C VAL A 163 -6.52 8.55 9.39
N ASP A 164 -6.79 9.55 10.23
CA ASP A 164 -5.78 10.15 11.09
C ASP A 164 -5.67 9.41 12.43
N ARG A 165 -4.62 9.76 13.19
CA ARG A 165 -4.35 9.18 14.51
C ARG A 165 -5.52 9.36 15.48
N GLU A 166 -6.19 10.50 15.40
CA GLU A 166 -7.30 10.81 16.30
C GLU A 166 -8.53 9.94 16.01
N THR A 167 -8.81 9.65 14.74
CA THR A 167 -9.85 8.71 14.33
C THR A 167 -9.53 7.29 14.82
N VAL A 168 -8.27 6.85 14.70
CA VAL A 168 -7.83 5.55 15.23
C VAL A 168 -7.92 5.51 16.75
N ARG A 169 -7.57 6.60 17.45
CA ARG A 169 -7.70 6.70 18.92
C ARG A 169 -9.14 6.53 19.38
N ARG A 170 -10.09 7.19 18.72
CA ARG A 170 -11.52 7.02 19.02
C ARG A 170 -11.99 5.59 18.77
N LEU A 171 -11.61 5.01 17.64
CA LEU A 171 -11.96 3.62 17.32
C LEU A 171 -11.40 2.64 18.36
N SER A 172 -10.13 2.80 18.74
CA SER A 172 -9.49 1.99 19.78
C SER A 172 -10.24 2.06 21.12
N ALA A 173 -10.64 3.26 21.56
CA ALA A 173 -11.43 3.43 22.77
C ALA A 173 -12.84 2.78 22.68
N ASP A 174 -13.48 2.82 21.52
CA ASP A 174 -14.76 2.15 21.30
C ASP A 174 -14.62 0.62 21.35
N LEU A 175 -13.56 0.08 20.74
CA LEU A 175 -13.24 -1.36 20.75
C LEU A 175 -12.96 -1.86 22.18
N GLN A 176 -12.18 -1.12 22.98
CA GLN A 176 -11.89 -1.48 24.37
C GLN A 176 -13.13 -1.47 25.29
N THR A 177 -14.11 -0.61 25.00
CA THR A 177 -15.32 -0.48 25.81
C THR A 177 -16.44 -1.45 25.40
N GLY A 178 -16.22 -2.26 24.36
CA GLY A 178 -17.24 -3.15 23.80
C GLY A 178 -18.45 -2.39 23.22
N ARG A 179 -18.29 -1.09 22.96
CA ARG A 179 -19.31 -0.30 22.26
C ARG A 179 -19.39 -0.77 20.80
N PRO A 180 -20.53 -0.61 20.12
CA PRO A 180 -20.60 -0.83 18.68
C PRO A 180 -19.58 0.07 17.97
N ALA A 181 -18.43 -0.52 17.62
CA ALA A 181 -17.36 0.20 16.96
C ALA A 181 -17.74 0.48 15.51
N ALA A 182 -17.34 1.64 14.99
CA ALA A 182 -17.62 2.02 13.61
C ALA A 182 -16.86 1.20 12.56
N GLY A 183 -15.97 0.28 12.96
CA GLY A 183 -15.09 -0.48 12.08
C GLY A 183 -14.26 -1.52 12.83
N VAL A 184 -13.40 -2.20 12.09
CA VAL A 184 -12.34 -3.06 12.64
C VAL A 184 -10.99 -2.37 12.45
N LEU A 185 -10.11 -2.53 13.44
CA LEU A 185 -8.73 -2.05 13.38
C LEU A 185 -7.79 -3.25 13.20
N LEU A 186 -7.13 -3.33 12.04
CA LEU A 186 -6.25 -4.45 11.69
C LEU A 186 -4.78 -4.03 11.80
N ASP A 187 -4.04 -4.74 12.66
CA ASP A 187 -2.58 -4.72 12.62
C ASP A 187 -2.08 -5.78 11.66
N VAL A 188 -1.43 -5.35 10.58
CA VAL A 188 -1.00 -6.25 9.51
C VAL A 188 0.49 -6.60 9.57
N ARG A 189 1.15 -6.29 10.69
CA ARG A 189 2.52 -6.73 10.98
C ARG A 189 2.58 -8.23 11.30
N ALA A 190 3.79 -8.77 11.33
CA ALA A 190 4.05 -10.13 11.79
C ALA A 190 3.56 -10.32 13.24
N PRO A 191 3.06 -11.52 13.61
CA PRO A 191 2.48 -11.78 14.93
C PRO A 191 3.39 -11.39 16.11
N GLU A 192 4.69 -11.66 16.02
CA GLU A 192 5.67 -11.37 17.06
C GLU A 192 5.87 -9.86 17.32
N ARG A 193 5.58 -9.02 16.30
CA ARG A 193 5.59 -7.55 16.46
C ARG A 193 4.29 -7.05 17.08
N PHE A 194 3.17 -7.70 16.75
CA PHE A 194 1.86 -7.40 17.33
C PHE A 194 1.82 -7.74 18.82
N THR A 195 2.27 -8.95 19.18
CA THR A 195 2.31 -9.40 20.59
C THR A 195 3.33 -8.63 21.43
N GLY A 196 4.29 -7.97 20.78
CA GLY A 196 5.37 -7.24 21.44
C GLY A 196 6.52 -8.13 21.91
N GLU A 197 6.54 -9.40 21.51
CA GLU A 197 7.64 -10.34 21.80
C GLU A 197 8.94 -9.92 21.11
N HIS A 198 8.83 -9.34 19.92
CA HIS A 198 9.97 -8.84 19.16
C HIS A 198 9.63 -7.54 18.42
N GLU A 199 10.19 -6.41 18.85
CA GLU A 199 10.07 -5.12 18.14
C GLU A 199 11.45 -4.59 17.75
N PRO A 200 11.86 -4.74 16.47
CA PRO A 200 13.19 -4.35 16.04
C PRO A 200 13.32 -2.88 15.62
N VAL A 201 12.22 -2.13 15.52
CA VAL A 201 12.21 -0.80 14.87
C VAL A 201 11.63 0.31 15.75
N ASP A 202 10.48 0.02 16.38
CA ASP A 202 9.68 1.00 17.11
C ASP A 202 10.13 1.14 18.59
N PRO A 203 9.99 2.33 19.21
CA PRO A 203 10.47 2.57 20.58
C PRO A 203 9.66 1.84 21.66
N ARG A 204 8.47 1.35 21.33
CA ARG A 204 7.59 0.56 22.20
C ARG A 204 7.15 -0.69 21.44
N ALA A 205 7.13 -1.83 22.11
CA ALA A 205 6.64 -3.09 21.55
C ALA A 205 5.15 -3.30 21.88
N GLY A 206 4.44 -4.04 21.04
CA GLY A 206 2.99 -4.29 21.20
C GLY A 206 2.18 -3.72 20.04
N HIS A 207 0.89 -3.49 20.26
CA HIS A 207 -0.08 -3.05 19.26
C HIS A 207 -1.03 -1.97 19.80
N ILE A 208 -1.82 -1.37 18.90
CA ILE A 208 -2.87 -0.41 19.25
C ILE A 208 -4.02 -1.15 19.95
N PRO A 209 -4.49 -0.72 21.12
CA PRO A 209 -5.51 -1.44 21.87
C PRO A 209 -6.77 -1.78 21.09
N GLY A 210 -7.25 -3.01 21.25
CA GLY A 210 -8.41 -3.55 20.54
C GLY A 210 -8.20 -3.88 19.07
N ALA A 211 -6.98 -3.71 18.53
CA ALA A 211 -6.66 -4.14 17.18
C ALA A 211 -6.61 -5.67 17.06
N VAL A 212 -6.97 -6.19 15.89
CA VAL A 212 -6.84 -7.62 15.56
C VAL A 212 -5.64 -7.82 14.63
N ASN A 213 -4.80 -8.81 14.91
CA ASN A 213 -3.68 -9.14 14.03
C ASN A 213 -4.14 -9.92 12.79
N LEU A 214 -3.89 -9.37 11.60
CA LEU A 214 -4.12 -10.02 10.32
C LEU A 214 -2.94 -9.76 9.37
N PRO A 215 -1.83 -10.52 9.48
CA PRO A 215 -0.60 -10.26 8.72
C PRO A 215 -0.80 -10.27 7.20
N THR A 216 -0.12 -9.34 6.50
CA THR A 216 -0.24 -9.21 5.03
C THR A 216 0.21 -10.45 4.26
N ALA A 217 1.15 -11.22 4.82
CA ALA A 217 1.71 -12.41 4.18
C ALA A 217 0.65 -13.46 3.84
N GLY A 218 -0.46 -13.50 4.57
CA GLY A 218 -1.55 -14.44 4.27
C GLY A 218 -2.54 -13.96 3.22
N ASN A 219 -2.36 -12.77 2.62
CA ASN A 219 -3.24 -12.27 1.55
C ASN A 219 -2.83 -12.75 0.16
N VAL A 220 -1.71 -13.48 0.05
CA VAL A 220 -1.18 -13.98 -1.22
C VAL A 220 -0.97 -15.50 -1.17
N ASP A 221 -0.97 -16.14 -2.34
CA ASP A 221 -0.60 -17.54 -2.53
C ASP A 221 0.94 -17.73 -2.53
N ASP A 222 1.40 -18.98 -2.60
CA ASP A 222 2.83 -19.32 -2.65
C ASP A 222 3.56 -18.75 -3.88
N ALA A 223 2.82 -18.37 -4.93
CA ALA A 223 3.36 -17.70 -6.12
C ALA A 223 3.41 -16.17 -5.97
N GLY A 224 2.95 -15.63 -4.83
CA GLY A 224 2.92 -14.21 -4.51
C GLY A 224 1.71 -13.46 -5.11
N ARG A 225 0.73 -14.17 -5.67
CA ARG A 225 -0.50 -13.57 -6.21
C ARG A 225 -1.53 -13.38 -5.12
N PHE A 226 -2.34 -12.33 -5.20
CA PHE A 226 -3.44 -12.14 -4.26
C PHE A 226 -4.38 -13.36 -4.26
N LEU A 227 -4.81 -13.77 -3.07
CA LEU A 227 -5.82 -14.81 -2.94
C LEU A 227 -7.13 -14.38 -3.65
N PRO A 228 -7.96 -15.34 -4.08
CA PRO A 228 -9.28 -15.05 -4.61
C PRO A 228 -10.12 -14.19 -3.66
N ALA A 229 -10.97 -13.33 -4.21
CA ALA A 229 -11.77 -12.37 -3.44
C ALA A 229 -12.59 -13.02 -2.31
N GLU A 230 -13.09 -14.24 -2.51
CA GLU A 230 -13.85 -14.98 -1.49
C GLU A 230 -12.98 -15.45 -0.33
N GLU A 231 -11.74 -15.88 -0.59
CA GLU A 231 -10.79 -16.26 0.45
C GLU A 231 -10.33 -15.04 1.25
N LEU A 232 -10.03 -13.92 0.56
CA LEU A 232 -9.74 -12.64 1.22
C LEU A 232 -10.91 -12.17 2.09
N ARG A 233 -12.14 -12.30 1.61
CA ARG A 233 -13.36 -11.99 2.38
C ARG A 233 -13.49 -12.86 3.62
N SER A 234 -13.29 -14.17 3.49
CA SER A 234 -13.30 -15.09 4.63
C SER A 234 -12.25 -14.74 5.67
N ARG A 235 -11.05 -14.36 5.24
CA ARG A 235 -9.97 -13.91 6.15
C ARG A 235 -10.37 -12.65 6.92
N LEU A 236 -10.95 -11.67 6.24
CA LEU A 236 -11.39 -10.41 6.85
C LEU A 236 -12.54 -10.64 7.85
N HIS A 237 -13.53 -11.46 7.50
CA HIS A 237 -14.60 -11.84 8.44
C HIS A 237 -14.07 -12.57 9.68
N SER A 238 -13.06 -13.43 9.51
CA SER A 238 -12.41 -14.11 10.64
C SER A 238 -11.69 -13.15 11.58
N ALA A 239 -11.32 -11.97 11.08
CA ALA A 239 -10.75 -10.87 11.86
C ALA A 239 -11.80 -9.86 12.37
N GLY A 240 -13.10 -10.14 12.20
CA GLY A 240 -14.19 -9.29 12.68
C GLY A 240 -14.63 -8.18 11.71
N ALA A 241 -14.20 -8.22 10.44
CA ALA A 241 -14.72 -7.29 9.44
C ALA A 241 -16.19 -7.59 9.08
N GLU A 242 -16.97 -6.53 8.90
CA GLU A 242 -18.38 -6.57 8.46
C GLU A 242 -18.52 -5.74 7.17
N GLU A 243 -19.39 -6.15 6.24
CA GLU A 243 -19.48 -5.53 4.90
C GLU A 243 -19.87 -4.04 4.91
N HIS A 244 -20.53 -3.56 5.97
CA HIS A 244 -21.00 -2.19 6.11
C HIS A 244 -20.18 -1.35 7.10
N ARG A 245 -19.02 -1.85 7.52
CA ARG A 245 -18.11 -1.11 8.39
C ARG A 245 -16.71 -1.05 7.78
N PRO A 246 -16.05 0.12 7.80
CA PRO A 246 -14.71 0.24 7.27
C PRO A 246 -13.71 -0.70 7.94
N VAL A 247 -12.89 -1.34 7.13
CA VAL A 247 -11.67 -2.03 7.53
C VAL A 247 -10.55 -1.00 7.58
N ILE A 248 -10.07 -0.67 8.79
CA ILE A 248 -8.94 0.24 8.97
C ILE A 248 -7.69 -0.58 9.21
N SER A 249 -6.71 -0.47 8.31
CA SER A 249 -5.44 -1.19 8.43
C SER A 249 -4.29 -0.26 8.82
N TYR A 250 -3.37 -0.79 9.63
CA TYR A 250 -2.09 -0.18 9.92
C TYR A 250 -0.99 -1.24 9.98
N CYS A 251 0.26 -0.82 9.82
CA CYS A 251 1.41 -1.70 9.97
C CYS A 251 2.48 -1.02 10.82
N GLY A 252 3.78 -1.24 10.54
CA GLY A 252 4.83 -0.43 11.15
C GLY A 252 4.76 1.04 10.71
N SER A 253 4.62 1.32 9.41
CA SER A 253 4.78 2.68 8.87
C SER A 253 3.92 2.99 7.64
N GLY A 254 2.79 2.29 7.47
CA GLY A 254 1.83 2.56 6.41
C GLY A 254 2.20 2.04 5.01
N VAL A 255 3.31 1.30 4.85
CA VAL A 255 3.67 0.66 3.57
C VAL A 255 2.83 -0.62 3.39
N ASN A 256 3.08 -1.66 4.18
CA ASN A 256 2.32 -2.91 4.10
C ASN A 256 0.82 -2.74 4.40
N ALA A 257 0.42 -1.69 5.15
CA ALA A 257 -0.99 -1.37 5.34
C ALA A 257 -1.69 -1.04 4.01
N ALA A 258 -0.99 -0.45 3.03
CA ALA A 258 -1.54 -0.24 1.70
C ALA A 258 -1.85 -1.57 0.98
N HIS A 259 -0.99 -2.58 1.16
CA HIS A 259 -1.23 -3.93 0.64
C HIS A 259 -2.45 -4.59 1.28
N ALA A 260 -2.63 -4.44 2.59
CA ALA A 260 -3.86 -4.92 3.27
C ALA A 260 -5.12 -4.17 2.81
N THR A 261 -5.00 -2.84 2.62
CA THR A 261 -6.08 -2.00 2.09
C THR A 261 -6.49 -2.46 0.68
N LEU A 262 -5.51 -2.78 -0.17
CA LEU A 262 -5.74 -3.36 -1.49
C LEU A 262 -6.43 -4.73 -1.39
N ALA A 263 -5.97 -5.62 -0.51
CA ALA A 263 -6.61 -6.93 -0.31
C ALA A 263 -8.08 -6.80 0.15
N ALA A 264 -8.38 -5.85 1.05
CA ALA A 264 -9.74 -5.55 1.48
C ALA A 264 -10.61 -5.00 0.34
N HIS A 265 -10.06 -4.10 -0.49
CA HIS A 265 -10.71 -3.62 -1.71
C HIS A 265 -11.04 -4.76 -2.68
N LEU A 266 -10.10 -5.68 -2.91
CA LEU A 266 -10.31 -6.86 -3.78
C LEU A 266 -11.39 -7.80 -3.23
N ALA A 267 -11.53 -7.89 -1.91
CA ALA A 267 -12.59 -8.63 -1.23
C ALA A 267 -13.95 -7.91 -1.25
N GLY A 268 -14.00 -6.64 -1.66
CA GLY A 268 -15.21 -5.83 -1.74
C GLY A 268 -15.56 -5.06 -0.47
N PHE A 269 -14.63 -4.89 0.46
CA PHE A 269 -14.84 -4.08 1.67
C PHE A 269 -14.47 -2.62 1.44
N GLU A 270 -15.14 -1.72 2.16
CA GLU A 270 -14.65 -0.37 2.36
C GLU A 270 -13.36 -0.41 3.20
N ALA A 271 -12.28 0.19 2.70
CA ALA A 271 -10.96 0.03 3.28
C ALA A 271 -10.26 1.38 3.46
N ALA A 272 -9.74 1.60 4.65
CA ALA A 272 -8.99 2.78 5.00
C ALA A 272 -7.61 2.42 5.56
N LEU A 273 -6.65 3.31 5.34
CA LEU A 273 -5.27 3.14 5.79
C LEU A 273 -4.98 4.21 6.85
N TYR A 274 -4.41 3.80 8.00
CA TYR A 274 -3.79 4.73 8.96
C TYR A 274 -2.29 4.92 8.62
N PRO A 275 -1.88 6.00 7.92
CA PRO A 275 -0.53 6.09 7.33
C PRO A 275 0.58 6.22 8.35
N GLY A 276 0.33 6.96 9.44
CA GLY A 276 1.29 7.08 10.54
C GLY A 276 1.59 5.73 11.17
N SER A 277 0.58 4.85 11.18
CA SER A 277 0.72 3.45 11.59
C SER A 277 1.32 3.32 12.99
N PHE A 278 1.83 2.15 13.35
CA PHE A 278 2.38 1.93 14.69
C PHE A 278 3.58 2.85 14.97
N SER A 279 4.34 3.26 13.96
CA SER A 279 5.45 4.19 14.13
C SER A 279 5.07 5.57 14.61
N GLN A 280 3.90 6.08 14.23
CA GLN A 280 3.38 7.33 14.77
C GLN A 280 2.79 7.09 16.16
N TRP A 281 2.07 5.98 16.33
CA TRP A 281 1.42 5.63 17.59
C TRP A 281 2.44 5.43 18.71
N ALA A 282 3.46 4.60 18.48
CA ALA A 282 4.51 4.24 19.43
C ALA A 282 5.37 5.42 19.88
N GLN A 283 5.37 6.54 19.16
CA GLN A 283 6.12 7.75 19.53
C GLN A 283 5.37 8.66 20.50
N ASP A 284 4.05 8.47 20.66
CA ASP A 284 3.22 9.30 21.54
C ASP A 284 3.06 8.64 22.92
N PRO A 285 3.74 9.14 23.97
CA PRO A 285 3.70 8.51 25.28
C PRO A 285 2.33 8.56 25.96
N GLU A 286 1.40 9.40 25.48
CA GLU A 286 0.04 9.49 26.00
C GLU A 286 -0.90 8.41 25.43
N LEU A 287 -0.48 7.73 24.36
CA LEU A 287 -1.25 6.64 23.75
C LEU A 287 -0.89 5.30 24.36
N GLU A 288 -1.92 4.54 24.72
CA GLU A 288 -1.81 3.18 25.24
C GLU A 288 -1.28 2.20 24.18
N VAL A 289 -0.53 1.19 24.62
CA VAL A 289 -0.05 0.08 23.79
C VAL A 289 -0.34 -1.21 24.54
N GLU A 290 -0.99 -2.16 23.86
CA GLU A 290 -1.27 -3.50 24.39
C GLU A 290 -0.17 -4.48 23.95
N VAL A 291 0.12 -5.47 24.80
CA VAL A 291 1.04 -6.58 24.51
C VAL A 291 0.31 -7.90 24.71
N GLY A 292 0.73 -8.96 24.03
CA GLY A 292 0.01 -10.24 24.01
C GLY A 292 -1.06 -10.30 22.91
N SER A 293 -2.15 -11.01 23.18
CA SER A 293 -3.22 -11.34 22.23
C SER A 293 -4.49 -10.53 22.45
#